data_AF-A0A1G6HFB2-F1
#
_entry.id   AF-A0A1G6HFB2-F1
#
_cell.length_a   1.000
_cell.length_b   1.000
_cell.length_c   1.000
_cell.angle_alpha   90.00
_cell.angle_beta   90.00
_cell.angle_gamma   90.00
#
_symmetry.space_group_name_H-M   'P 1'
#
loop_
_entity.id
_entity.type
_entity.pdbx_description
1 polymer ?
#
loop_
_entity_poly.entity_id
_entity_poly.type
_entity_poly.pdbx_seq_one_letter_code
_entity_poly.pdbx_strand_id
1 'polypeptide(L)'
;MMKRFIFLALLFSLTQSIAVVELDMENQNLALSELAEMFYDDQDEPIYQQDFLQATQLDFSLHSLKHVDDYLHTVRPDFANLDQAQQFGIVLRAGAYVGEVIRRNDQKTQWYWVDYDTAVALNPELFANFPRSVELAAVLTDGNQFTFPLNKVVKYMQNGAEDSVAFFAEATVAQPAQ
;
A
#
# COMPACT_ATOMS: atom_id res chain seq x y z
N MET A 1 18.59 41.97 -60.70
CA MET A 1 18.93 40.56 -60.45
C MET A 1 19.33 40.43 -58.99
N MET A 2 18.49 39.80 -58.15
CA MET A 2 18.76 39.19 -56.83
C MET A 2 17.47 39.17 -56.00
N LYS A 3 16.78 38.03 -56.01
CA LYS A 3 15.69 37.72 -55.08
C LYS A 3 16.31 37.05 -53.85
N ARG A 4 16.22 37.68 -52.67
CA ARG A 4 16.57 37.05 -51.40
C ARG A 4 15.33 36.29 -50.90
N PHE A 5 15.40 34.96 -50.88
CA PHE A 5 14.41 34.11 -50.24
C PHE A 5 14.85 33.87 -48.79
N ILE A 6 14.00 34.26 -47.83
CA ILE A 6 14.12 33.90 -46.42
C ILE A 6 13.35 32.60 -46.23
N PHE A 7 14.04 31.51 -45.92
CA PHE A 7 13.42 30.26 -45.49
C PHE A 7 13.18 30.33 -43.98
N LEU A 8 11.93 30.47 -43.56
CA LEU A 8 11.51 30.36 -42.17
C LEU A 8 11.28 28.87 -41.89
N ALA A 9 12.21 28.22 -41.18
CA ALA A 9 12.04 26.86 -40.71
C ALA A 9 11.14 26.86 -39.47
N LEU A 10 9.88 26.44 -39.62
CA LEU A 10 8.99 26.13 -38.51
C LEU A 10 9.48 24.84 -37.84
N LEU A 11 10.14 24.97 -36.69
CA LEU A 11 10.40 23.87 -35.78
C LEU A 11 9.08 23.51 -35.08
N PHE A 12 8.39 22.50 -35.62
CA PHE A 12 7.30 21.83 -34.92
C PHE A 12 7.93 20.98 -33.81
N SER A 13 8.02 21.51 -32.60
CA SER A 13 8.34 20.71 -31.42
C SER A 13 7.17 19.76 -31.16
N LEU A 14 7.31 18.50 -31.59
CA LEU A 14 6.44 17.43 -31.10
C LEU A 14 6.68 17.28 -29.60
N THR A 15 5.81 17.86 -28.79
CA THR A 15 5.61 17.40 -27.42
C THR A 15 5.00 16.01 -27.54
N GLN A 16 5.84 14.97 -27.42
CA GLN A 16 5.32 13.63 -27.15
C GLN A 16 4.70 13.69 -25.75
N SER A 17 3.37 13.78 -25.70
CA SER A 17 2.64 13.38 -24.50
C SER A 17 3.03 11.93 -24.24
N ILE A 18 3.74 11.68 -23.13
CA ILE A 18 3.89 10.32 -22.61
C ILE A 18 2.47 9.87 -22.30
N ALA A 19 1.90 9.05 -23.19
CA ALA A 19 0.72 8.29 -22.85
C ALA A 19 1.15 7.41 -21.67
N VAL A 20 0.68 7.72 -20.47
CA VAL A 20 0.74 6.79 -19.35
C VAL A 20 0.02 5.55 -19.87
N VAL A 21 0.78 4.48 -20.10
CA VAL A 21 0.19 3.18 -20.42
C VAL A 21 -0.56 2.79 -19.17
N GLU A 22 -1.87 3.03 -19.18
CA GLU A 22 -2.76 2.54 -18.14
C GLU A 22 -2.69 1.02 -18.24
N LEU A 23 -1.90 0.42 -17.34
CA LEU A 23 -1.86 -1.02 -17.20
C LEU A 23 -3.26 -1.46 -16.78
N ASP A 24 -3.98 -2.10 -17.69
CA ASP A 24 -5.18 -2.88 -17.36
C ASP A 24 -4.74 -4.13 -16.58
N MET A 25 -4.35 -3.88 -15.33
CA MET A 25 -3.87 -4.90 -14.40
C MET A 25 -5.07 -5.36 -13.58
N GLU A 26 -5.38 -6.66 -13.67
CA GLU A 26 -6.28 -7.31 -12.74
C GLU A 26 -5.77 -7.06 -11.31
N ASN A 27 -6.57 -6.36 -10.52
CA ASN A 27 -6.16 -5.84 -9.23
C ASN A 27 -7.26 -6.06 -8.19
N GLN A 28 -6.85 -6.02 -6.93
CA GLN A 28 -7.66 -6.26 -5.76
C GLN A 28 -8.03 -4.94 -5.04
N ASN A 29 -7.96 -3.79 -5.72
CA ASN A 29 -8.08 -2.48 -5.09
C ASN A 29 -9.38 -2.32 -4.30
N LEU A 30 -10.51 -2.71 -4.88
CA LEU A 30 -11.81 -2.62 -4.23
C LEU A 30 -11.86 -3.49 -2.98
N ALA A 31 -11.49 -4.77 -3.10
CA ALA A 31 -11.51 -5.72 -2.00
C ALA A 31 -10.62 -5.26 -0.83
N LEU A 32 -9.41 -4.76 -1.10
CA LEU A 32 -8.53 -4.26 -0.04
C LEU A 32 -8.98 -2.91 0.52
N SER A 33 -9.65 -2.06 -0.27
CA SER A 33 -10.29 -0.84 0.25
C SER A 33 -11.41 -1.17 1.23
N GLU A 34 -12.27 -2.13 0.90
CA GLU A 34 -13.35 -2.60 1.79
C GLU A 34 -12.79 -3.23 3.07
N LEU A 35 -11.76 -4.07 2.96
CA LEU A 35 -11.07 -4.66 4.11
C LEU A 35 -10.42 -3.60 5.02
N ALA A 36 -9.93 -2.51 4.43
CA ALA A 36 -9.38 -1.40 5.19
C ALA A 36 -10.45 -0.63 5.98
N GLU A 37 -11.66 -0.47 5.44
CA GLU A 37 -12.79 0.13 6.16
C GLU A 37 -13.30 -0.80 7.28
N MET A 38 -13.38 -2.10 7.01
CA MET A 38 -13.72 -3.14 7.99
C MET A 38 -12.72 -3.22 9.16
N PHE A 39 -11.55 -2.60 9.05
CA PHE A 39 -10.60 -2.51 10.15
C PHE A 39 -11.22 -1.80 11.37
N TYR A 40 -12.03 -0.77 11.16
CA TYR A 40 -12.57 0.07 12.22
C TYR A 40 -14.09 0.22 12.24
N ASP A 41 -14.80 -0.27 11.22
CA ASP A 41 -16.27 -0.10 11.10
C ASP A 41 -17.05 -1.43 10.93
N ASP A 42 -16.39 -2.59 11.07
CA ASP A 42 -17.09 -3.88 11.03
C ASP A 42 -17.73 -4.20 12.39
N GLN A 43 -19.07 -4.20 12.44
CA GLN A 43 -19.86 -4.49 13.64
C GLN A 43 -20.27 -5.97 13.75
N ASP A 44 -20.27 -6.69 12.64
CA ASP A 44 -20.72 -8.09 12.59
C ASP A 44 -19.57 -9.04 12.93
N GLU A 45 -18.37 -8.73 12.42
CA GLU A 45 -17.13 -9.47 12.68
C GLU A 45 -16.00 -8.50 13.07
N PRO A 46 -16.05 -7.89 14.27
CA PRO A 46 -15.06 -6.91 14.68
C PRO A 46 -13.67 -7.55 14.80
N ILE A 47 -12.64 -6.79 14.44
CA ILE A 47 -11.26 -7.19 14.68
C ILE A 47 -11.01 -7.36 16.19
N TYR A 48 -10.10 -8.26 16.55
CA TYR A 48 -9.70 -8.43 17.95
C TYR A 48 -9.31 -7.10 18.59
N GLN A 49 -9.90 -6.79 19.75
CA GLN A 49 -9.66 -5.54 20.47
C GLN A 49 -9.96 -4.26 19.65
N GLN A 50 -10.99 -4.29 18.78
CA GLN A 50 -11.45 -3.13 18.00
C GLN A 50 -11.68 -1.88 18.84
N ASP A 51 -12.11 -2.00 20.11
CA ASP A 51 -12.34 -0.85 20.99
C ASP A 51 -11.11 0.04 21.22
N PHE A 52 -9.90 -0.47 20.99
CA PHE A 52 -8.67 0.32 21.04
C PHE A 52 -8.42 1.11 19.75
N LEU A 53 -9.14 0.79 18.67
CA LEU A 53 -9.16 1.61 17.47
C LEU A 53 -10.03 2.82 17.72
N GLN A 54 -9.39 3.98 17.76
CA GLN A 54 -10.10 5.25 17.80
C GLN A 54 -10.64 5.53 16.40
N ALA A 55 -11.75 4.90 16.00
CA ALA A 55 -12.29 4.92 14.63
C ALA A 55 -12.37 6.33 14.02
N THR A 56 -12.72 7.35 14.82
CA THR A 56 -12.76 8.77 14.38
C THR A 56 -11.41 9.36 13.99
N GLN A 57 -10.30 8.71 14.32
CA GLN A 57 -8.93 9.09 13.95
C GLN A 57 -8.40 8.26 12.76
N LEU A 58 -9.16 7.29 12.26
CA LEU A 58 -8.78 6.43 11.14
C LEU A 58 -9.36 6.99 9.82
N ASP A 59 -8.80 8.13 9.41
CA ASP A 59 -9.26 8.93 8.25
C ASP A 59 -8.45 8.71 6.96
N PHE A 60 -7.64 7.64 6.92
CA PHE A 60 -6.68 7.33 5.85
C PHE A 60 -5.58 8.38 5.59
N SER A 61 -5.36 9.32 6.52
CA SER A 61 -4.17 10.18 6.48
C SER A 61 -2.91 9.43 6.91
N LEU A 62 -1.73 9.92 6.53
CA LEU A 62 -0.47 9.42 7.11
C LEU A 62 -0.45 9.50 8.64
N HIS A 63 -1.07 10.54 9.22
CA HIS A 63 -1.15 10.71 10.67
C HIS A 63 -1.92 9.57 11.35
N SER A 64 -2.99 9.08 10.71
CA SER A 64 -3.83 8.01 11.25
C SER A 64 -3.06 6.72 11.55
N LEU A 65 -1.92 6.49 10.89
CA LEU A 65 -1.09 5.31 11.09
C LEU A 65 -0.43 5.24 12.47
N LYS A 66 -0.33 6.36 13.19
CA LYS A 66 0.11 6.33 14.59
C LYS A 66 -0.91 5.60 15.49
N HIS A 67 -2.20 5.76 15.21
CA HIS A 67 -3.25 5.02 15.90
C HIS A 67 -3.25 3.54 15.53
N VAL A 68 -2.84 3.21 14.30
CA VAL A 68 -2.58 1.81 13.92
C VAL A 68 -1.40 1.26 14.72
N ASP A 69 -0.27 1.97 14.81
CA ASP A 69 0.86 1.54 15.65
C ASP A 69 0.46 1.36 17.12
N ASP A 70 -0.34 2.26 17.69
CA ASP A 70 -0.83 2.16 19.08
C ASP A 70 -1.73 0.93 19.28
N TYR A 71 -2.61 0.64 18.31
CA TYR A 71 -3.42 -0.58 18.31
C TYR A 71 -2.53 -1.82 18.22
N LEU A 72 -1.60 -1.87 17.27
CA LEU A 72 -0.69 -3.00 17.10
C LEU A 72 0.16 -3.23 18.36
N HIS A 73 0.61 -2.16 19.02
CA HIS A 73 1.30 -2.23 20.31
C HIS A 73 0.45 -2.93 21.37
N THR A 74 -0.84 -2.59 21.42
CA THR A 74 -1.79 -3.10 22.40
C THR A 74 -2.08 -4.59 22.21
N VAL A 75 -2.29 -5.04 20.96
CA VAL A 75 -2.66 -6.44 20.69
C VAL A 75 -1.47 -7.39 20.60
N ARG A 76 -0.26 -6.87 20.37
CA ARG A 76 0.96 -7.66 20.19
C ARG A 76 1.25 -8.68 21.31
N PRO A 77 1.11 -8.36 22.61
CA PRO A 77 1.37 -9.32 23.69
C PRO A 77 0.52 -10.58 23.60
N ASP A 78 -0.71 -10.47 23.09
CA ASP A 78 -1.67 -11.56 22.98
C ASP A 78 -1.61 -12.28 21.63
N PHE A 79 -1.04 -11.63 20.60
CA PHE A 79 -1.10 -12.05 19.20
C PHE A 79 -0.79 -13.54 18.97
N ALA A 80 0.27 -14.07 19.59
CA ALA A 80 0.67 -15.47 19.43
C ALA A 80 -0.30 -16.49 20.06
N ASN A 81 -1.15 -16.05 20.98
CA ASN A 81 -2.16 -16.89 21.66
C ASN A 81 -3.55 -16.76 21.04
N LEU A 82 -3.75 -15.81 20.11
CA LEU A 82 -5.00 -15.67 19.36
C LEU A 82 -5.20 -16.85 18.42
N ASP A 83 -6.45 -17.13 18.07
CA ASP A 83 -6.72 -18.11 17.02
C ASP A 83 -6.27 -17.61 15.64
N GLN A 84 -6.17 -18.53 14.69
CA GLN A 84 -5.68 -18.21 13.35
C GLN A 84 -6.56 -17.20 12.61
N ALA A 85 -7.88 -17.20 12.84
CA ALA A 85 -8.80 -16.28 12.18
C ALA A 85 -8.60 -14.85 12.71
N GLN A 86 -8.39 -14.69 14.02
CA GLN A 86 -8.06 -13.42 14.65
C GLN A 86 -6.70 -12.89 14.18
N GLN A 87 -5.66 -13.72 14.17
CA GLN A 87 -4.34 -13.32 13.67
C GLN A 87 -4.42 -12.88 12.20
N PHE A 88 -5.15 -13.65 11.38
CA PHE A 88 -5.38 -13.33 9.98
C PHE A 88 -6.15 -12.02 9.81
N GLY A 89 -7.23 -11.81 10.56
CA GLY A 89 -8.03 -10.58 10.54
C GLY A 89 -7.19 -9.35 10.89
N ILE A 90 -6.32 -9.43 11.90
CA ILE A 90 -5.38 -8.36 12.26
C ILE A 90 -4.45 -8.04 11.10
N VAL A 91 -3.74 -9.04 10.59
CA VAL A 91 -2.75 -8.82 9.53
C VAL A 91 -3.40 -8.27 8.26
N LEU A 92 -4.53 -8.85 7.86
CA LEU A 92 -5.20 -8.48 6.62
C LEU A 92 -5.82 -7.09 6.70
N ARG A 93 -6.65 -6.79 7.72
CA ARG A 93 -7.38 -5.52 7.80
C ARG A 93 -6.47 -4.35 8.16
N ALA A 94 -5.55 -4.53 9.12
CA ALA A 94 -4.58 -3.48 9.44
C ALA A 94 -3.60 -3.25 8.27
N GLY A 95 -3.14 -4.34 7.62
CA GLY A 95 -2.26 -4.24 6.46
C GLY A 95 -2.95 -3.57 5.26
N ALA A 96 -4.22 -3.88 5.03
CA ALA A 96 -5.05 -3.22 4.02
C ALA A 96 -5.16 -1.71 4.31
N TYR A 97 -5.46 -1.33 5.55
CA TYR A 97 -5.51 0.08 5.96
C TYR A 97 -4.18 0.80 5.74
N VAL A 98 -3.05 0.19 6.12
CA VAL A 98 -1.71 0.76 5.87
C VAL A 98 -1.47 0.99 4.38
N GLY A 99 -1.80 0.01 3.54
CA GLY A 99 -1.61 0.17 2.10
C GLY A 99 -2.57 1.17 1.46
N GLU A 100 -3.81 1.29 1.95
CA GLU A 100 -4.74 2.34 1.50
C GLU A 100 -4.26 3.74 1.88
N VAL A 101 -3.67 3.91 3.07
CA VAL A 101 -2.99 5.17 3.43
C VAL A 101 -1.87 5.47 2.43
N ILE A 102 -1.03 4.50 2.07
CA ILE A 102 0.03 4.71 1.06
C ILE A 102 -0.58 5.10 -0.30
N ARG A 103 -1.54 4.31 -0.82
CA ARG A 103 -2.22 4.56 -2.10
C ARG A 103 -2.84 5.95 -2.20
N ARG A 104 -3.48 6.42 -1.13
CA ARG A 104 -4.20 7.70 -1.10
C ARG A 104 -3.28 8.90 -0.92
N ASN A 105 -2.10 8.72 -0.33
CA ASN A 105 -1.20 9.82 0.02
C ASN A 105 0.02 9.93 -0.90
N ASP A 106 0.39 8.89 -1.66
CA ASP A 106 1.44 8.99 -2.68
C ASP A 106 0.93 9.66 -3.96
N GLN A 107 1.37 10.89 -4.21
CA GLN A 107 0.99 11.67 -5.38
C GLN A 107 1.80 11.34 -6.64
N LYS A 108 2.86 10.55 -6.51
CA LYS A 108 3.80 10.26 -7.62
C LYS A 108 3.59 8.87 -8.20
N THR A 109 3.09 7.94 -7.40
CA THR A 109 2.99 6.54 -7.76
C THR A 109 1.53 6.11 -7.83
N GLN A 110 1.13 5.54 -8.97
CA GLN A 110 -0.16 4.86 -9.09
C GLN A 110 -0.01 3.42 -8.60
N TRP A 111 -0.26 3.24 -7.31
CA TRP A 111 -0.23 1.94 -6.67
C TRP A 111 -1.45 1.09 -7.07
N TYR A 112 -1.28 -0.23 -7.05
CA TYR A 112 -2.30 -1.25 -7.24
C TYR A 112 -2.10 -2.39 -6.24
N TRP A 113 -3.18 -2.83 -5.62
CA TRP A 113 -3.21 -4.09 -4.89
C TRP A 113 -3.26 -5.25 -5.87
N VAL A 114 -2.33 -6.18 -5.76
CA VAL A 114 -2.33 -7.42 -6.54
C VAL A 114 -2.20 -8.61 -5.61
N ASP A 115 -2.71 -9.76 -6.03
CA ASP A 115 -2.50 -11.01 -5.29
C ASP A 115 -1.06 -11.53 -5.48
N TYR A 116 -0.72 -12.57 -4.70
CA TYR A 116 0.59 -13.20 -4.76
C TYR A 116 0.95 -13.71 -6.16
N ASP A 117 0.01 -14.33 -6.88
CA ASP A 117 0.28 -14.95 -8.18
C ASP A 117 0.57 -13.90 -9.25
N THR A 118 -0.20 -12.81 -9.24
CA THR A 118 0.03 -11.64 -10.09
C THR A 118 1.37 -10.99 -9.75
N ALA A 119 1.70 -10.82 -8.47
CA ALA A 119 2.99 -10.26 -8.06
C ALA A 119 4.19 -11.12 -8.51
N VAL A 120 4.09 -12.45 -8.39
CA VAL A 120 5.09 -13.40 -8.93
C VAL A 120 5.20 -13.28 -10.44
N ALA A 121 4.07 -13.18 -11.16
CA ALA A 121 4.08 -13.05 -12.62
C ALA A 121 4.78 -11.75 -13.07
N LEU A 122 4.61 -10.66 -12.33
CA LEU A 122 5.27 -9.38 -12.59
C LEU A 122 6.77 -9.41 -12.31
N ASN A 123 7.20 -10.09 -11.23
CA ASN A 123 8.63 -10.17 -10.87
C ASN A 123 9.03 -11.52 -10.25
N PRO A 124 9.22 -12.58 -11.05
CA PRO A 124 9.50 -13.91 -10.52
C PRO A 124 10.80 -14.00 -9.70
N GLU A 125 11.80 -13.17 -10.03
CA GLU A 125 13.10 -13.16 -9.35
C GLU A 125 12.97 -12.64 -7.92
N LEU A 126 12.24 -11.53 -7.73
CA LEU A 126 11.98 -10.97 -6.41
C LEU A 126 11.29 -11.99 -5.51
N PHE A 127 10.29 -12.70 -6.03
CA PHE A 127 9.46 -13.63 -5.26
C PHE A 127 10.03 -15.06 -5.18
N ALA A 128 11.17 -15.36 -5.81
CA ALA A 128 11.73 -16.71 -5.90
C ALA A 128 11.95 -17.40 -4.54
N ASN A 129 12.23 -16.61 -3.49
CA ASN A 129 12.51 -17.10 -2.13
C ASN A 129 11.41 -16.74 -1.11
N PHE A 130 10.28 -16.23 -1.57
CA PHE A 130 9.19 -15.81 -0.71
C PHE A 130 8.03 -16.80 -0.85
N PRO A 131 7.90 -17.80 0.04
CA PRO A 131 6.79 -18.73 -0.06
C PRO A 131 5.46 -18.01 0.19
N ARG A 132 4.37 -18.53 -0.39
CA ARG A 132 3.04 -18.00 -0.14
C ARG A 132 2.73 -18.04 1.37
N SER A 133 2.37 -16.88 1.90
CA SER A 133 2.00 -16.68 3.30
C SER A 133 0.99 -15.52 3.39
N VAL A 134 0.35 -15.37 4.56
CA VAL A 134 -0.61 -14.26 4.79
C VAL A 134 0.01 -12.89 4.55
N GLU A 135 1.31 -12.75 4.84
CA GLU A 135 2.04 -11.49 4.76
C GLU A 135 2.26 -11.02 3.30
N LEU A 136 2.04 -11.93 2.34
CA LEU A 136 2.14 -11.70 0.90
C LEU A 136 0.81 -11.99 0.19
N ALA A 137 -0.29 -12.15 0.93
CA ALA A 137 -1.61 -12.43 0.34
C ALA A 137 -2.08 -11.31 -0.60
N ALA A 138 -1.67 -10.08 -0.31
CA ALA A 138 -1.82 -8.92 -1.18
C ALA A 138 -0.55 -8.04 -1.10
N VAL A 139 -0.15 -7.50 -2.24
CA VAL A 139 1.05 -6.67 -2.39
C VAL A 139 0.67 -5.39 -3.13
N LEU A 140 1.29 -4.27 -2.75
CA LEU A 140 1.16 -3.03 -3.50
C LEU A 140 2.27 -2.92 -4.54
N THR A 141 1.90 -2.58 -5.78
CA THR A 141 2.85 -2.37 -6.88
C THR A 141 2.39 -1.29 -7.85
N ASP A 142 3.32 -0.63 -8.53
CA ASP A 142 3.08 0.19 -9.73
C ASP A 142 3.43 -0.54 -11.04
N GLY A 143 3.71 -1.85 -10.95
CA GLY A 143 4.24 -2.69 -12.02
C GLY A 143 5.77 -2.81 -12.04
N ASN A 144 6.51 -1.90 -11.38
CA ASN A 144 7.97 -1.90 -11.30
C ASN A 144 8.49 -2.09 -9.87
N GLN A 145 7.87 -1.41 -8.92
CA GLN A 145 8.20 -1.40 -7.51
C GLN A 145 7.16 -2.19 -6.71
N PHE A 146 7.58 -2.76 -5.58
CA PHE A 146 6.70 -3.53 -4.69
C PHE A 146 6.86 -3.03 -3.27
N THR A 147 5.74 -2.94 -2.54
CA THR A 147 5.72 -2.69 -1.11
C THR A 147 4.74 -3.63 -0.43
N PHE A 148 5.01 -4.00 0.83
CA PHE A 148 4.39 -5.15 1.50
C PHE A 148 3.71 -4.75 2.82
N PRO A 149 2.58 -4.02 2.79
CA PRO A 149 1.93 -3.52 4.00
C PRO A 149 1.53 -4.63 4.99
N LEU A 150 1.00 -5.76 4.50
CA LEU A 150 0.63 -6.91 5.36
C LEU A 150 1.88 -7.50 6.05
N ASN A 151 2.99 -7.65 5.33
CA ASN A 151 4.26 -8.05 5.93
C ASN A 151 4.76 -7.08 6.97
N LYS A 152 4.58 -5.77 6.77
CA LYS A 152 4.98 -4.80 7.79
C LYS A 152 4.20 -4.99 9.09
N VAL A 153 2.90 -5.30 9.03
CA VAL A 153 2.10 -5.65 10.22
C VAL A 153 2.63 -6.91 10.91
N VAL A 154 2.95 -7.96 10.14
CA VAL A 154 3.56 -9.19 10.71
C VAL A 154 4.90 -8.87 11.39
N LYS A 155 5.73 -8.03 10.78
CA LYS A 155 7.00 -7.58 11.35
C LYS A 155 6.81 -6.77 12.63
N TYR A 156 5.80 -5.90 12.69
CA TYR A 156 5.43 -5.21 13.92
C TYR A 156 5.06 -6.20 15.02
N MET A 157 4.25 -7.23 14.72
CA MET A 157 3.90 -8.25 15.72
C MET A 157 5.15 -8.99 16.25
N GLN A 158 6.15 -9.20 15.41
CA GLN A 158 7.41 -9.85 15.80
C GLN A 158 8.31 -8.90 16.63
N ASN A 159 8.54 -7.68 16.14
CA ASN A 159 9.63 -6.83 16.62
C ASN A 159 9.17 -5.58 17.39
N GLY A 160 7.87 -5.28 17.38
CA GLY A 160 7.29 -4.08 17.99
C GLY A 160 7.59 -2.82 17.19
N ALA A 161 7.80 -1.70 17.90
CA ALA A 161 7.89 -0.36 17.31
C ALA A 161 9.06 -0.15 16.33
N GLU A 162 10.08 -1.01 16.34
CA GLU A 162 11.15 -1.01 15.31
C GLU A 162 10.58 -1.26 13.90
N ASP A 163 9.43 -1.92 13.82
CA ASP A 163 8.68 -2.16 12.60
C ASP A 163 7.39 -1.32 12.53
N SER A 164 7.42 -0.09 13.06
CA SER A 164 6.32 0.90 12.92
C SER A 164 5.78 0.96 11.49
N VAL A 165 4.46 0.84 11.36
CA VAL A 165 3.77 0.96 10.08
C VAL A 165 3.65 2.42 9.64
N ALA A 166 3.57 3.36 10.60
CA ALA A 166 3.57 4.79 10.31
C ALA A 166 4.89 5.22 9.66
N PHE A 167 6.03 4.87 10.28
CA PHE A 167 7.35 5.18 9.71
C PHE A 167 7.56 4.53 8.34
N PHE A 168 7.14 3.28 8.18
CA PHE A 168 7.20 2.58 6.91
C PHE A 168 6.40 3.28 5.80
N ALA A 169 5.17 3.71 6.08
CA ALA A 169 4.35 4.40 5.09
C ALA A 169 4.92 5.78 4.75
N GLU A 170 5.40 6.54 5.75
CA GLU A 170 6.07 7.84 5.52
C GLU A 170 7.33 7.69 4.65
N ALA A 171 8.11 6.63 4.85
CA ALA A 171 9.29 6.34 4.02
C ALA A 171 8.91 5.88 2.60
N THR A 172 7.75 5.24 2.44
CA THR A 172 7.25 4.75 1.14
C THR A 172 6.65 5.87 0.31
N VAL A 173 5.81 6.73 0.93
CA VAL A 173 5.20 7.89 0.30
C VAL A 173 6.29 8.93 0.07
N ALA A 174 6.86 8.96 -1.13
CA ALA A 174 8.00 9.80 -1.46
C ALA A 174 7.71 11.29 -1.14
N GLN A 175 8.38 11.84 -0.12
CA GLN A 175 8.16 13.23 0.30
C GLN A 175 8.25 14.22 -0.88
N PRO A 176 7.49 15.33 -0.85
CA PRO A 176 7.67 16.41 -1.82
C PRO A 176 9.14 16.83 -1.82
N ALA A 177 9.72 17.05 -3.00
CA ALA A 177 10.99 17.74 -3.07
C ALA A 177 10.81 19.11 -2.38
N GLN A 178 11.59 19.36 -1.33
CA GLN A 178 11.66 20.67 -0.67
C GLN A 178 12.22 21.72 -1.64
#